data_AF-A0A914GA05-F1
#
_entry.id   AF-A0A914GA05-F1
#
_cell.length_a   1.000
_cell.length_b   1.000
_cell.length_c   1.000
_cell.angle_alpha   90.00
_cell.angle_beta   90.00
_cell.angle_gamma   90.00
#
_symmetry.space_group_name_H-M   'P 1'
#
loop_
_entity.id
_entity.type
_entity.pdbx_description
1 polymer ?
#
loop_
_entity_poly.entity_id
_entity_poly.type
_entity_poly.pdbx_seq_one_letter_code
_entity_poly.pdbx_strand_id
1 'polypeptide(L)'
;MSKLREDRENMIKAKNALEISDATKLNIHMDKLNVAMEELNDLKGVWGALLPVYNQVDELKEKTWLSIQPRKIRQTLDELLTTLKQLPAQYRSYDSYEYARKMLQNYSKMNLLVVELKSEALKERHWKQIMKELHVNWNLSDLQLGQVWDADLLRHENGIKQVLLVAQGELALEEFLKQVREYWQNFEVELVNYQNKTRLIRGWDDLFNKLKEHMNSLAAMKLSPYYKQFEEDAITWEDRLNKINALFDVWIDVQRRWVYLEGLFSGSADIATLLPTES
;
A
#
# COMPACT_ATOMS: atom_id res chain seq x y z
N MET A 1 48.25 -20.71 -3.56
CA MET A 1 47.75 -21.82 -4.41
C MET A 1 48.77 -22.30 -5.43
N SER A 2 49.42 -21.44 -6.23
CA SER A 2 50.50 -21.88 -7.15
C SER A 2 51.71 -22.49 -6.42
N LYS A 3 52.15 -21.85 -5.33
CA LYS A 3 53.32 -22.27 -4.55
C LYS A 3 53.18 -23.67 -3.92
N LEU A 4 52.00 -23.99 -3.36
CA LEU A 4 51.69 -25.31 -2.81
C LEU A 4 51.61 -26.41 -3.88
N ARG A 5 51.21 -26.06 -5.10
CA ARG A 5 51.19 -26.96 -6.25
C ARG A 5 52.60 -27.23 -6.76
N GLU A 6 53.41 -26.18 -6.85
CA GLU A 6 54.81 -26.24 -7.29
C GLU A 6 55.69 -26.98 -6.28
N ASP A 7 55.59 -26.67 -4.99
CA ASP A 7 56.29 -27.37 -3.90
C ASP A 7 55.91 -28.87 -3.87
N ARG A 8 54.66 -29.19 -4.21
CA ARG A 8 54.17 -30.58 -4.26
C ARG A 8 54.59 -31.32 -5.53
N GLU A 9 54.57 -30.68 -6.70
CA GLU A 9 55.14 -31.25 -7.93
C GLU A 9 56.63 -31.55 -7.75
N ASN A 10 57.34 -30.67 -7.04
CA ASN A 10 58.73 -30.90 -6.66
C ASN A 10 58.87 -32.06 -5.67
N MET A 11 57.98 -32.19 -4.68
CA MET A 11 57.93 -33.36 -3.79
C MET A 11 57.61 -34.67 -4.51
N ILE A 12 56.73 -34.66 -5.52
CA ILE A 12 56.39 -35.83 -6.33
C ILE A 12 57.57 -36.23 -7.20
N LYS A 13 58.26 -35.26 -7.83
CA LYS A 13 59.50 -35.50 -8.58
C LYS A 13 60.60 -36.08 -7.68
N ALA A 14 60.80 -35.51 -6.49
CA ALA A 14 61.77 -35.99 -5.52
C ALA A 14 61.45 -37.40 -5.00
N LYS A 15 60.16 -37.71 -4.78
CA LYS A 15 59.72 -39.01 -4.28
C LYS A 15 59.75 -40.11 -5.34
N ASN A 16 59.42 -39.79 -6.59
CA ASN A 16 59.57 -40.70 -7.72
C ASN A 16 61.04 -41.06 -7.98
N ALA A 17 61.95 -40.10 -7.77
CA ALA A 17 63.39 -40.35 -7.83
C ALA A 17 63.92 -41.26 -6.69
N LEU A 18 63.14 -41.46 -5.62
CA LEU A 18 63.50 -42.26 -4.44
C LEU A 18 62.85 -43.66 -4.41
N GLU A 19 62.12 -44.08 -5.46
CA GLU A 19 61.48 -45.39 -5.63
C GLU A 19 60.62 -45.89 -4.44
N ILE A 20 60.05 -44.97 -3.64
CA ILE A 20 59.21 -45.34 -2.49
C ILE A 20 57.82 -45.77 -3.00
N SER A 21 57.64 -47.08 -3.21
CA SER A 21 56.41 -47.69 -3.71
C SER A 21 55.35 -47.85 -2.61
N ASP A 22 54.69 -46.75 -2.27
CA ASP A 22 53.41 -46.75 -1.56
C ASP A 22 52.32 -46.16 -2.47
N ALA A 23 52.25 -46.68 -3.70
CA ALA A 23 51.44 -46.17 -4.80
C ALA A 23 49.94 -46.12 -4.48
N THR A 24 49.43 -47.07 -3.68
CA THR A 24 48.01 -47.17 -3.31
C THR A 24 47.59 -46.09 -2.32
N LYS A 25 48.42 -45.79 -1.30
CA LYS A 25 48.15 -44.68 -0.36
C LYS A 25 48.32 -43.32 -1.04
N LEU A 26 49.29 -43.19 -1.94
CA LEU A 26 49.48 -42.00 -2.76
C LEU A 26 48.26 -41.69 -3.65
N ASN A 27 47.69 -42.70 -4.32
CA ASN A 27 46.48 -42.52 -5.14
C ASN A 27 45.29 -42.05 -4.29
N ILE A 28 45.06 -42.69 -3.14
CA ILE A 28 43.95 -42.31 -2.24
C ILE A 28 44.12 -40.87 -1.71
N HIS A 29 45.34 -40.45 -1.38
CA HIS A 29 45.62 -39.07 -0.96
C HIS A 29 45.60 -38.06 -2.14
N MET A 30 45.86 -38.51 -3.37
CA MET A 30 45.77 -37.71 -4.58
C MET A 30 44.30 -37.48 -4.94
N ASP A 31 43.48 -38.52 -4.93
CA ASP A 31 42.04 -38.47 -5.18
C ASP A 31 41.34 -37.59 -4.15
N LYS A 32 41.62 -37.76 -2.86
CA LYS A 32 41.06 -36.90 -1.80
C LYS A 32 41.44 -35.43 -1.95
N LEU A 33 42.65 -35.14 -2.43
CA LEU A 33 43.10 -33.76 -2.63
C LEU A 33 42.52 -33.15 -3.91
N ASN A 34 42.37 -33.94 -4.97
CA ASN A 34 41.71 -33.50 -6.20
C ASN A 34 40.25 -33.16 -5.91
N VAL A 35 39.55 -34.01 -5.15
CA VAL A 35 38.19 -33.73 -4.66
C VAL A 35 38.16 -32.44 -3.84
N ALA A 36 39.04 -32.27 -2.86
CA ALA A 36 39.10 -31.04 -2.07
C ALA A 36 39.45 -29.79 -2.91
N MET A 37 40.21 -29.94 -3.98
CA MET A 37 40.60 -28.85 -4.88
C MET A 37 39.47 -28.47 -5.86
N GLU A 38 38.71 -29.46 -6.32
CA GLU A 38 37.45 -29.25 -7.05
C GLU A 38 36.42 -28.54 -6.16
N GLU A 39 36.21 -29.01 -4.92
CA GLU A 39 35.33 -28.36 -3.94
C GLU A 39 35.73 -26.91 -3.67
N LEU A 40 37.03 -26.61 -3.54
CA LEU A 40 37.51 -25.25 -3.28
C LEU A 40 37.32 -24.33 -4.49
N ASN A 41 37.52 -24.85 -5.71
CA ASN A 41 37.23 -24.13 -6.95
C ASN A 41 35.73 -23.88 -7.12
N ASP A 42 34.91 -24.88 -6.80
CA ASP A 42 33.45 -24.77 -6.82
C ASP A 42 32.97 -23.75 -5.81
N LEU A 43 33.47 -23.78 -4.57
CA LEU A 43 33.12 -22.82 -3.53
C LEU A 43 33.53 -21.40 -3.93
N LYS A 44 34.69 -21.24 -4.56
CA LYS A 44 35.12 -19.94 -5.13
C LYS A 44 34.21 -19.50 -6.28
N GLY A 45 33.76 -20.42 -7.13
CA GLY A 45 32.80 -20.18 -8.20
C GLY A 45 31.43 -19.74 -7.65
N VAL A 46 30.92 -20.44 -6.63
CA VAL A 46 29.68 -20.12 -5.93
C VAL A 46 29.75 -18.71 -5.33
N TRP A 47 30.80 -18.40 -4.57
CA TRP A 47 30.96 -17.06 -4.00
C TRP A 47 31.14 -15.98 -5.06
N GLY A 48 31.85 -16.26 -6.15
CA GLY A 48 31.95 -15.35 -7.29
C GLY A 48 30.61 -15.08 -7.97
N ALA A 49 29.72 -16.08 -8.03
CA ALA A 49 28.38 -15.94 -8.57
C ALA A 49 27.38 -15.29 -7.60
N LEU A 50 27.58 -15.47 -6.29
CA LEU A 50 26.73 -14.89 -5.26
C LEU A 50 27.09 -13.43 -4.94
N LEU A 51 28.36 -13.02 -5.09
CA LEU A 51 28.80 -11.66 -4.78
C LEU A 51 28.00 -10.57 -5.53
N PRO A 52 27.74 -10.69 -6.85
CA PRO A 52 26.88 -9.73 -7.55
C PRO A 52 25.44 -9.70 -7.01
N VAL A 53 24.90 -10.84 -6.56
CA VAL A 53 23.57 -10.92 -5.95
C VAL A 53 23.55 -10.15 -4.63
N TYR A 54 24.56 -10.34 -3.78
CA TYR A 54 24.68 -9.58 -2.53
C TYR A 54 24.86 -8.08 -2.78
N ASN A 55 25.71 -7.69 -3.74
CA ASN A 55 25.90 -6.28 -4.09
C ASN A 55 24.61 -5.62 -4.56
N GLN A 56 23.82 -6.29 -5.42
CA GLN A 56 22.52 -5.76 -5.85
C GLN A 56 21.52 -5.68 -4.69
N VAL A 57 21.53 -6.65 -3.77
CA VAL A 57 20.70 -6.59 -2.56
C VAL A 57 21.11 -5.42 -1.68
N ASP A 58 22.40 -5.16 -1.51
CA ASP A 58 22.88 -4.04 -0.70
C ASP A 58 22.56 -2.69 -1.35
N GLU A 59 22.68 -2.57 -2.69
CA GLU A 59 22.20 -1.41 -3.43
C GLU A 59 20.69 -1.17 -3.25
N LEU A 60 19.88 -2.24 -3.15
CA LEU A 60 18.46 -2.11 -2.83
C LEU A 60 18.25 -1.60 -1.39
N LYS A 61 19.05 -2.09 -0.44
CA LYS A 61 18.95 -1.69 0.98
C LYS A 61 19.26 -0.21 1.20
N GLU A 62 20.20 0.35 0.45
CA GLU A 62 20.60 1.77 0.56
C GLU A 62 19.54 2.75 0.03
N LYS A 63 18.55 2.27 -0.75
CA LYS A 63 17.49 3.13 -1.29
C LYS A 63 16.63 3.70 -0.17
N THR A 64 16.41 5.01 -0.22
CA THR A 64 15.55 5.72 0.73
C THR A 64 14.09 5.34 0.52
N TRP A 65 13.34 5.25 1.62
CA TRP A 65 11.94 4.84 1.65
C TRP A 65 11.12 5.63 0.66
N LEU A 66 11.28 6.95 0.58
CA LEU A 66 10.55 7.82 -0.33
C LEU A 66 10.74 7.47 -1.82
N SER A 67 11.96 7.09 -2.23
CA SER A 67 12.29 6.76 -3.63
C SER A 67 11.90 5.34 -4.05
N ILE A 68 11.55 4.49 -3.08
CA ILE A 68 11.24 3.08 -3.32
C ILE A 68 9.98 2.91 -4.17
N GLN A 69 10.13 2.09 -5.21
CA GLN A 69 9.04 1.57 -6.02
C GLN A 69 8.90 0.06 -5.74
N PRO A 70 7.91 -0.38 -4.95
CA PRO A 70 7.78 -1.78 -4.53
C PRO A 70 7.65 -2.78 -5.70
N ARG A 71 7.07 -2.34 -6.83
CA ARG A 71 6.99 -3.14 -8.07
C ARG A 71 8.36 -3.40 -8.68
N LYS A 72 9.24 -2.38 -8.73
CA LYS A 72 10.60 -2.54 -9.26
C LYS A 72 11.46 -3.42 -8.36
N ILE A 73 11.34 -3.24 -7.03
CA ILE A 73 12.02 -4.13 -6.07
C ILE A 73 11.62 -5.57 -6.32
N ARG A 74 10.33 -5.84 -6.49
CA ARG A 74 9.84 -7.19 -6.77
C ARG A 74 10.46 -7.78 -8.05
N GLN A 75 10.48 -7.00 -9.13
CA GLN A 75 11.09 -7.41 -10.40
C GLN A 75 12.56 -7.77 -10.21
N THR A 76 13.34 -6.90 -9.56
CA THR A 76 14.76 -7.16 -9.29
C THR A 76 14.96 -8.40 -8.42
N LEU A 77 14.15 -8.61 -7.38
CA LEU A 77 14.23 -9.81 -6.54
C LEU A 77 13.89 -11.09 -7.31
N ASP A 78 12.89 -11.05 -8.19
CA ASP A 78 12.49 -12.20 -9.03
C ASP A 78 13.53 -12.49 -10.13
N GLU A 79 14.17 -11.45 -10.69
CA GLU A 79 15.32 -11.56 -11.60
C GLU A 79 16.52 -12.22 -10.90
N LEU A 80 16.90 -11.74 -9.70
CA LEU A 80 17.97 -12.33 -8.90
C LEU A 80 17.70 -13.80 -8.55
N LEU A 81 16.46 -14.13 -8.18
CA LEU A 81 16.05 -15.51 -7.95
C LEU A 81 16.15 -16.37 -9.21
N THR A 82 15.90 -15.79 -10.39
CA THR A 82 16.04 -16.48 -11.69
C THR A 82 17.51 -16.72 -12.02
N THR A 83 18.38 -15.72 -11.81
CA THR A 83 19.84 -15.87 -11.96
C THR A 83 20.39 -16.96 -11.05
N LEU A 84 19.95 -17.01 -9.77
CA LEU A 84 20.29 -18.10 -8.87
C LEU A 84 19.82 -19.47 -9.39
N LYS A 85 18.65 -19.56 -10.02
CA LYS A 85 18.16 -20.82 -10.61
C LYS A 85 18.94 -21.25 -11.86
N GLN A 86 19.65 -20.35 -12.53
CA GLN A 86 20.45 -20.66 -13.71
C GLN A 86 21.86 -21.19 -13.36
N LEU A 87 22.29 -21.08 -12.10
CA LEU A 87 23.59 -21.58 -11.65
C LEU A 87 23.71 -23.11 -11.82
N PRO A 88 24.91 -23.66 -12.13
CA PRO A 88 25.17 -25.10 -12.23
C PRO A 88 24.65 -25.89 -11.02
N ALA A 89 24.22 -27.14 -11.24
CA ALA A 89 23.68 -27.99 -10.16
C ALA A 89 24.68 -28.21 -9.01
N GLN A 90 25.98 -28.29 -9.33
CA GLN A 90 27.09 -28.37 -8.37
C GLN A 90 27.09 -27.20 -7.38
N TYR A 91 26.66 -26.01 -7.79
CA TYR A 91 26.62 -24.82 -6.94
C TYR A 91 25.38 -24.79 -6.06
N ARG A 92 24.32 -25.51 -6.44
CA ARG A 92 23.06 -25.55 -5.71
C ARG A 92 23.06 -26.51 -4.53
N SER A 93 24.04 -27.41 -4.44
CA SER A 93 24.22 -28.32 -3.30
C SER A 93 24.92 -27.67 -2.11
N TYR A 94 25.44 -26.45 -2.25
CA TYR A 94 26.10 -25.73 -1.16
C TYR A 94 25.10 -24.94 -0.32
N ASP A 95 25.34 -24.92 1.00
CA ASP A 95 24.51 -24.18 1.97
C ASP A 95 24.45 -22.67 1.68
N SER A 96 25.53 -22.10 1.12
CA SER A 96 25.59 -20.67 0.75
C SER A 96 24.56 -20.30 -0.31
N TYR A 97 24.30 -21.21 -1.26
CA TYR A 97 23.26 -21.03 -2.27
C TYR A 97 21.86 -21.09 -1.63
N GLU A 98 21.63 -22.09 -0.78
CA GLU A 98 20.34 -22.25 -0.11
C GLU A 98 20.03 -21.06 0.80
N TYR A 99 21.03 -20.53 1.50
CA TYR A 99 20.92 -19.33 2.33
C TYR A 99 20.54 -18.10 1.49
N ALA A 100 21.27 -17.82 0.40
CA ALA A 100 20.98 -16.69 -0.49
C ALA A 100 19.57 -16.80 -1.10
N ARG A 101 19.17 -18.01 -1.52
CA ARG A 101 17.83 -18.28 -2.04
C ARG A 101 16.76 -18.02 -0.98
N LYS A 102 16.91 -18.54 0.25
CA LYS A 102 15.95 -18.32 1.34
C LYS A 102 15.85 -16.84 1.70
N MET A 103 16.99 -16.14 1.76
CA MET A 103 17.04 -14.71 2.04
C MET A 103 16.28 -13.89 0.97
N LEU A 104 16.52 -14.13 -0.32
CA LEU A 104 15.76 -13.47 -1.39
C LEU A 104 14.26 -13.82 -1.37
N GLN A 105 13.91 -15.07 -1.06
CA GLN A 105 12.50 -15.46 -0.89
C GLN A 105 11.82 -14.73 0.27
N ASN A 106 12.54 -14.54 1.38
CA ASN A 106 12.05 -13.78 2.52
C ASN A 106 11.86 -12.30 2.17
N TYR A 107 12.84 -11.67 1.50
CA TYR A 107 12.68 -10.29 1.02
C TYR A 107 11.53 -10.15 0.02
N SER A 108 11.32 -11.13 -0.85
CA SER A 108 10.17 -11.16 -1.76
C SER A 108 8.82 -11.22 -1.02
N LYS A 109 8.75 -11.95 0.11
CA LYS A 109 7.55 -11.96 0.97
C LYS A 109 7.38 -10.64 1.73
N MET A 110 8.45 -10.13 2.34
CA MET A 110 8.45 -8.82 3.00
C MET A 110 8.05 -7.70 2.05
N ASN A 111 8.43 -7.79 0.77
CA ASN A 111 8.07 -6.80 -0.23
C ASN A 111 6.55 -6.69 -0.45
N LEU A 112 5.77 -7.76 -0.20
CA LEU A 112 4.31 -7.68 -0.25
C LEU A 112 3.78 -6.70 0.81
N LEU A 113 4.32 -6.77 2.03
CA LEU A 113 3.99 -5.83 3.10
C LEU A 113 4.51 -4.43 2.77
N VAL A 114 5.69 -4.30 2.15
CA VAL A 114 6.22 -3.00 1.70
C VAL A 114 5.30 -2.33 0.67
N VAL A 115 4.67 -3.09 -0.23
CA VAL A 115 3.66 -2.56 -1.16
C VAL A 115 2.49 -1.97 -0.39
N GLU A 116 1.97 -2.70 0.59
CA GLU A 116 0.83 -2.25 1.41
C GLU A 116 1.21 -1.06 2.30
N LEU A 117 2.41 -1.06 2.87
CA LEU A 117 2.98 0.02 3.67
C LEU A 117 3.23 1.31 2.86
N LYS A 118 3.30 1.21 1.52
CA LYS A 118 3.39 2.36 0.62
C LYS A 118 2.03 2.95 0.24
N SER A 119 0.92 2.38 0.73
CA SER A 119 -0.41 2.92 0.49
C SER A 119 -0.57 4.33 1.08
N GLU A 120 -1.26 5.20 0.35
CA GLU A 120 -1.63 6.55 0.79
C GLU A 120 -2.62 6.54 1.97
N ALA A 121 -3.25 5.39 2.26
CA ALA A 121 -4.10 5.19 3.43
C ALA A 121 -3.33 5.38 4.75
N LEU A 122 -2.01 5.15 4.76
CA LEU A 122 -1.19 5.23 5.96
C LEU A 122 -0.79 6.68 6.27
N LYS A 123 -1.40 7.21 7.33
CA LYS A 123 -1.05 8.50 7.94
C LYS A 123 -0.03 8.33 9.07
N GLU A 124 0.52 9.44 9.53
CA GLU A 124 1.53 9.47 10.59
C GLU A 124 1.11 8.70 11.86
N ARG A 125 -0.18 8.73 12.22
CA ARG A 125 -0.74 7.95 13.34
C ARG A 125 -0.60 6.44 13.17
N HIS A 126 -0.81 5.92 11.97
CA HIS A 126 -0.68 4.50 11.66
C HIS A 126 0.80 4.08 11.69
N TRP A 127 1.67 4.94 11.17
CA TRP A 127 3.12 4.75 11.26
C TRP A 127 3.61 4.70 12.71
N LYS A 128 3.08 5.54 13.61
CA LYS A 128 3.37 5.47 15.05
C LYS A 128 2.94 4.14 15.68
N GLN A 129 1.79 3.60 15.28
CA GLN A 129 1.35 2.28 15.75
C GLN A 129 2.26 1.16 15.24
N ILE A 130 2.61 1.17 13.95
CA ILE A 130 3.51 0.19 13.34
C ILE A 130 4.90 0.24 13.99
N MET A 131 5.46 1.43 14.20
CA MET A 131 6.74 1.63 14.89
C MET A 131 6.71 1.07 16.32
N LYS A 132 5.60 1.22 17.03
CA LYS A 132 5.41 0.67 18.38
C LYS A 132 5.35 -0.86 18.38
N GLU A 133 4.63 -1.46 17.43
CA GLU A 133 4.53 -2.92 17.27
C GLU A 133 5.88 -3.55 16.90
N LEU A 134 6.67 -2.86 16.07
CA LEU A 134 7.99 -3.31 15.63
C LEU A 134 9.12 -2.95 16.62
N HIS A 135 8.82 -2.17 17.66
CA HIS A 135 9.81 -1.64 18.61
C HIS A 135 10.96 -0.87 17.95
N VAL A 136 10.65 -0.12 16.89
CA VAL A 136 11.59 0.69 16.11
C VAL A 136 11.20 2.17 16.16
N ASN A 137 12.19 3.05 15.97
CA ASN A 137 11.94 4.48 15.81
C ASN A 137 12.43 4.91 14.42
N TRP A 138 11.50 5.05 13.49
CA TRP A 138 11.80 5.38 12.11
C TRP A 138 11.48 6.84 11.80
N ASN A 139 12.42 7.54 11.18
CA ASN A 139 12.13 8.77 10.48
C ASN A 139 11.86 8.45 9.01
N LEU A 140 10.62 8.58 8.54
CA LEU A 140 10.22 8.22 7.16
C LEU A 140 11.02 8.97 6.09
N SER A 141 11.57 10.15 6.40
CA SER A 141 12.41 10.93 5.50
C SER A 141 13.77 10.30 5.23
N ASP A 142 14.36 9.68 6.26
CA ASP A 142 15.71 9.09 6.22
C ASP A 142 15.70 7.56 6.21
N LEU A 143 14.51 6.96 6.37
CA LEU A 143 14.31 5.52 6.43
C LEU A 143 14.85 4.86 5.16
N GLN A 144 15.68 3.83 5.30
CA GLN A 144 16.19 3.04 4.18
C GLN A 144 15.47 1.69 4.09
N LEU A 145 15.44 1.08 2.91
CA LEU A 145 14.82 -0.24 2.72
C LEU A 145 15.47 -1.31 3.61
N GLY A 146 16.80 -1.24 3.77
CA GLY A 146 17.53 -2.17 4.63
C GLY A 146 16.99 -2.18 6.06
N GLN A 147 16.75 -1.00 6.64
CA GLN A 147 16.19 -0.86 7.99
C GLN A 147 14.79 -1.46 8.11
N VAL A 148 14.00 -1.41 7.03
CA VAL A 148 12.66 -2.00 6.98
C VAL A 148 12.72 -3.52 6.87
N TRP A 149 13.65 -4.07 6.08
CA TRP A 149 13.86 -5.51 6.00
C TRP A 149 14.47 -6.10 7.28
N ASP A 150 15.34 -5.35 7.95
CA ASP A 150 15.99 -5.77 9.20
C ASP A 150 15.01 -5.80 10.39
N ALA A 151 13.90 -5.06 10.31
CA ALA A 151 12.84 -5.07 11.33
C ALA A 151 11.93 -6.30 11.29
N ASP A 152 12.22 -7.27 10.41
CA ASP A 152 11.50 -8.55 10.28
C ASP A 152 9.97 -8.40 10.25
N LEU A 153 9.48 -7.66 9.24
CA LEU A 153 8.05 -7.38 9.04
C LEU A 153 7.16 -8.64 9.07
N LEU A 154 7.71 -9.80 8.72
CA LEU A 154 6.99 -11.07 8.68
C LEU A 154 6.61 -11.56 10.09
N ARG A 155 7.45 -11.31 11.09
CA ARG A 155 7.17 -11.70 12.48
C ARG A 155 5.98 -10.95 13.06
N HIS A 156 5.83 -9.68 12.67
CA HIS A 156 4.77 -8.79 13.13
C HIS A 156 3.67 -8.60 12.07
N GLU A 157 3.60 -9.49 11.07
CA GLU A 157 2.71 -9.38 9.91
C GLU A 157 1.25 -9.15 10.32
N ASN A 158 0.76 -9.90 11.31
CA ASN A 158 -0.62 -9.77 11.77
C ASN A 158 -0.92 -8.38 12.36
N GLY A 159 -0.01 -7.84 13.18
CA GLY A 159 -0.18 -6.50 13.78
C GLY A 159 -0.17 -5.42 12.71
N ILE A 160 0.77 -5.50 11.75
CA ILE A 160 0.85 -4.57 10.62
C ILE A 160 -0.42 -4.64 9.78
N LYS A 161 -0.92 -5.83 9.47
CA LYS A 161 -2.16 -6.01 8.69
C LYS A 161 -3.39 -5.44 9.39
N GLN A 162 -3.48 -5.53 10.72
CA GLN A 162 -4.57 -4.90 11.46
C GLN A 162 -4.52 -3.38 11.34
N VAL A 163 -3.33 -2.77 11.48
CA VAL A 163 -3.17 -1.32 11.29
C VAL A 163 -3.48 -0.90 9.85
N LEU A 164 -3.04 -1.68 8.86
CA LEU A 164 -3.35 -1.45 7.44
C LEU A 164 -4.85 -1.51 7.15
N LEU A 165 -5.56 -2.47 7.74
CA LEU A 165 -7.00 -2.62 7.60
C LEU A 165 -7.76 -1.44 8.20
N VAL A 166 -7.33 -0.96 9.37
CA VAL A 166 -7.84 0.29 9.97
C VAL A 166 -7.58 1.47 9.03
N ALA A 167 -6.35 1.62 8.54
CA ALA A 167 -5.98 2.72 7.66
C ALA A 167 -6.80 2.75 6.36
N GLN A 168 -7.03 1.59 5.74
CA GLN A 168 -7.87 1.47 4.54
C GLN A 168 -9.33 1.82 4.83
N GLY A 169 -9.86 1.35 5.95
CA GLY A 169 -11.21 1.69 6.39
C GLY A 169 -11.38 3.19 6.65
N GLU A 170 -10.38 3.83 7.27
CA GLU A 170 -10.36 5.28 7.46
C GLU A 170 -10.29 6.05 6.13
N LEU A 171 -9.47 5.61 5.17
CA LEU A 171 -9.37 6.26 3.86
C LEU A 171 -10.73 6.23 3.12
N ALA A 172 -11.44 5.10 3.17
CA ALA A 172 -12.76 5.00 2.56
C ALA A 172 -13.78 5.98 3.17
N LEU A 173 -13.74 6.17 4.50
CA LEU A 173 -14.59 7.14 5.18
C LEU A 173 -14.21 8.59 4.84
N GLU A 174 -12.91 8.87 4.73
CA GLU A 174 -12.41 10.18 4.33
C GLU A 174 -12.84 10.55 2.91
N GLU A 175 -12.67 9.64 1.96
CA GLU A 175 -13.11 9.83 0.58
C GLU A 175 -14.63 10.03 0.48
N PHE A 176 -15.40 9.25 1.24
CA PHE A 176 -16.85 9.41 1.31
C PHE A 176 -17.25 10.80 1.85
N LEU A 177 -16.67 11.24 2.98
CA LEU A 177 -16.95 12.57 3.52
C LEU A 177 -16.53 13.69 2.57
N LYS A 178 -15.41 13.50 1.85
CA LYS A 178 -14.95 14.43 0.83
C LYS A 178 -15.96 14.53 -0.31
N GLN A 179 -16.50 13.41 -0.80
CA GLN A 179 -17.53 13.41 -1.84
C GLN A 179 -18.81 14.12 -1.39
N VAL A 180 -19.28 13.86 -0.17
CA VAL A 180 -20.46 14.56 0.39
C VAL A 180 -20.19 16.06 0.45
N ARG A 181 -19.03 16.47 0.97
CA ARG A 181 -18.62 17.86 1.06
C ARG A 181 -18.59 18.55 -0.31
N GLU A 182 -17.91 17.94 -1.27
CA GLU A 182 -17.79 18.49 -2.63
C GLU A 182 -19.14 18.57 -3.33
N TYR A 183 -20.01 17.58 -3.15
CA TYR A 183 -21.36 17.61 -3.71
C TYR A 183 -22.15 18.81 -3.20
N TRP A 184 -22.26 18.98 -1.89
CA TRP A 184 -23.08 20.04 -1.29
C TRP A 184 -22.46 21.44 -1.38
N GLN A 185 -21.15 21.56 -1.53
CA GLN A 185 -20.49 22.85 -1.78
C GLN A 185 -20.72 23.35 -3.20
N ASN A 186 -20.85 22.44 -4.17
CA ASN A 186 -21.07 22.77 -5.58
C ASN A 186 -22.53 22.58 -6.01
N PHE A 187 -23.42 22.23 -5.08
CA PHE A 187 -24.81 21.99 -5.39
C PHE A 187 -25.51 23.30 -5.72
N GLU A 188 -26.00 23.42 -6.95
CA GLU A 188 -26.80 24.54 -7.41
C GLU A 188 -28.25 24.11 -7.61
N VAL A 189 -29.17 24.91 -7.09
CA VAL A 189 -30.59 24.66 -7.22
C VAL A 189 -31.05 25.06 -8.63
N GLU A 190 -31.70 24.14 -9.33
CA GLU A 190 -32.26 24.45 -10.65
C GLU A 190 -33.50 25.35 -10.51
N LEU A 191 -33.45 26.51 -11.17
CA LEU A 191 -34.50 27.52 -11.13
C LEU A 191 -35.18 27.64 -12.51
N VAL A 192 -36.51 27.59 -12.52
CA VAL A 192 -37.33 27.78 -13.71
C VAL A 192 -38.15 29.06 -13.60
N ASN A 193 -38.21 29.82 -14.68
CA ASN A 193 -38.98 31.06 -14.74
C ASN A 193 -40.49 30.75 -14.76
N TYR A 194 -41.24 31.33 -13.83
CA TYR A 194 -42.69 31.22 -13.75
C TYR A 194 -43.35 32.54 -14.16
N GLN A 195 -44.00 32.51 -15.33
CA GLN A 195 -44.78 33.64 -15.88
C GLN A 195 -44.04 34.99 -15.93
N ASN A 196 -42.70 34.99 -16.07
CA ASN A 196 -41.85 36.19 -16.01
C ASN A 196 -41.96 37.01 -14.71
N LYS A 197 -42.54 36.45 -13.65
CA LYS A 197 -42.68 37.12 -12.34
C LYS A 197 -41.62 36.67 -11.35
N THR A 198 -41.44 35.36 -11.19
CA THR A 198 -40.49 34.81 -10.23
C THR A 198 -39.84 33.53 -10.74
N ARG A 199 -38.73 33.13 -10.09
CA ARG A 199 -38.05 31.87 -10.36
C ARG A 199 -38.45 30.83 -9.32
N LEU A 200 -38.90 29.67 -9.76
CA LEU A 200 -39.30 28.55 -8.91
C LEU A 200 -38.24 27.46 -8.96
N ILE A 201 -38.03 26.78 -7.84
CA ILE A 201 -37.15 25.62 -7.78
C ILE A 201 -37.83 24.44 -8.48
N ARG A 202 -37.07 23.73 -9.31
CA ARG A 202 -37.43 22.45 -9.93
C ARG A 202 -36.56 21.32 -9.37
N GLY A 203 -36.99 20.07 -9.55
CA GLY A 203 -36.18 18.90 -9.20
C GLY A 203 -36.22 18.55 -7.71
N TRP A 204 -37.30 18.90 -7.00
CA TRP A 204 -37.47 18.61 -5.59
C TRP A 204 -37.30 17.12 -5.25
N ASP A 205 -37.86 16.22 -6.06
CA ASP A 205 -37.77 14.78 -5.81
C ASP A 205 -36.32 14.30 -5.83
N ASP A 206 -35.54 14.71 -6.84
CA ASP A 206 -34.12 14.35 -6.95
C ASP A 206 -33.30 14.95 -5.81
N LEU A 207 -33.58 16.21 -5.44
CA LEU A 207 -32.94 16.89 -4.31
C LEU A 207 -33.17 16.12 -3.01
N PHE A 208 -34.43 15.80 -2.68
CA PHE A 208 -34.75 15.08 -1.44
C PHE A 208 -34.26 13.64 -1.45
N ASN A 209 -34.28 12.96 -2.60
CA ASN A 209 -33.72 11.63 -2.74
C ASN A 209 -32.21 11.64 -2.45
N LYS A 210 -31.48 12.59 -3.03
CA LYS A 210 -30.02 12.69 -2.82
C LYS A 210 -29.67 13.08 -1.40
N LEU A 211 -30.46 13.96 -0.80
CA LEU A 211 -30.33 14.34 0.60
C LEU A 211 -30.52 13.14 1.53
N LYS A 212 -31.60 12.36 1.34
CA LYS A 212 -31.85 11.13 2.13
C LYS A 212 -30.75 10.09 1.93
N GLU A 213 -30.27 9.91 0.70
CA GLU A 213 -29.16 9.00 0.40
C GLU A 213 -27.90 9.38 1.20
N HIS A 214 -27.50 10.66 1.18
CA HIS A 214 -26.33 11.13 1.92
C HIS A 214 -26.52 11.09 3.44
N MET A 215 -27.72 11.40 3.95
CA MET A 215 -28.04 11.23 5.37
C MET A 215 -27.95 9.77 5.82
N ASN A 216 -28.54 8.84 5.06
CA ASN A 216 -28.47 7.41 5.34
C ASN A 216 -27.02 6.90 5.29
N SER A 217 -26.24 7.40 4.35
CA SER A 217 -24.83 7.03 4.20
C SER A 217 -23.98 7.56 5.37
N LEU A 218 -24.24 8.78 5.86
CA LEU A 218 -23.62 9.32 7.08
C LEU A 218 -24.02 8.51 8.33
N ALA A 219 -25.30 8.11 8.42
CA ALA A 219 -25.76 7.24 9.50
C ALA A 219 -25.09 5.86 9.47
N ALA A 220 -24.91 5.27 8.28
CA ALA A 220 -24.17 4.02 8.11
C ALA A 220 -22.69 4.18 8.47
N MET A 221 -22.07 5.31 8.11
CA MET A 221 -20.69 5.63 8.46
C MET A 221 -20.45 5.64 9.98
N LYS A 222 -21.43 6.08 10.78
CA LYS A 222 -21.35 6.03 12.26
C LYS A 222 -21.22 4.63 12.84
N LEU A 223 -21.73 3.61 12.13
CA LEU A 223 -21.65 2.22 12.54
C LEU A 223 -20.27 1.59 12.22
N SER A 224 -19.44 2.30 11.45
CA SER A 224 -18.10 1.83 11.10
C SER A 224 -17.16 1.88 12.31
N PRO A 225 -16.35 0.83 12.55
CA PRO A 225 -15.36 0.85 13.63
C PRO A 225 -14.28 1.92 13.44
N TYR A 226 -14.13 2.46 12.22
CA TYR A 226 -13.14 3.49 11.87
C TYR A 226 -13.70 4.92 12.00
N TYR A 227 -14.94 5.08 12.47
CA TYR A 227 -15.64 6.36 12.52
C TYR A 227 -15.01 7.39 13.45
N LYS A 228 -14.41 6.95 14.56
CA LYS A 228 -13.96 7.80 15.67
C LYS A 228 -13.12 9.00 15.24
N GLN A 229 -12.26 8.82 14.24
CA GLN A 229 -11.37 9.87 13.76
C GLN A 229 -12.06 10.95 12.92
N PHE A 230 -13.28 10.68 12.45
CA PHE A 230 -14.10 11.53 11.59
C PHE A 230 -15.38 12.00 12.27
N GLU A 231 -15.54 11.72 13.56
CA GLU A 231 -16.76 11.97 14.33
C GLU A 231 -17.17 13.45 14.26
N GLU A 232 -16.26 14.36 14.57
CA GLU A 232 -16.51 15.81 14.58
C GLU A 232 -16.94 16.33 13.19
N ASP A 233 -16.22 15.93 12.14
CA ASP A 233 -16.50 16.32 10.77
C ASP A 233 -17.84 15.76 10.27
N ALA A 234 -18.13 14.50 10.60
CA ALA A 234 -19.36 13.83 10.20
C ALA A 234 -20.59 14.41 10.91
N ILE A 235 -20.50 14.69 12.22
CA ILE A 235 -21.56 15.35 12.98
C ILE A 235 -21.84 16.74 12.40
N THR A 236 -20.78 17.49 12.10
CA THR A 236 -20.92 18.82 11.49
C THR A 236 -21.66 18.76 10.16
N TRP A 237 -21.36 17.77 9.31
CA TRP A 237 -22.05 17.58 8.03
C TRP A 237 -23.48 17.09 8.18
N GLU A 238 -23.74 16.18 9.11
CA GLU A 238 -25.08 15.72 9.43
C GLU A 238 -25.97 16.88 9.88
N ASP A 239 -25.50 17.73 10.79
CA ASP A 239 -26.22 18.93 11.23
C ASP A 239 -26.52 19.90 10.08
N ARG A 240 -25.55 20.09 9.18
CA ARG A 240 -25.75 20.92 7.98
C ARG A 240 -26.82 20.33 7.06
N LEU A 241 -26.77 19.03 6.80
CA LEU A 241 -27.77 18.37 5.95
C LEU A 241 -29.16 18.38 6.58
N ASN A 242 -29.26 18.20 7.90
CA ASN A 242 -30.53 18.32 8.63
C ASN A 242 -31.14 19.72 8.50
N LYS A 243 -30.31 20.76 8.63
CA LYS A 243 -30.74 22.16 8.42
C LYS A 243 -31.19 22.40 6.98
N ILE A 244 -30.43 21.89 6.01
CA ILE A 244 -30.77 21.98 4.58
C ILE A 244 -32.11 21.29 4.31
N ASN A 245 -32.32 20.10 4.86
CA ASN A 245 -33.59 19.36 4.71
C ASN A 245 -34.77 20.16 5.25
N ALA A 246 -34.67 20.62 6.50
CA ALA A 246 -35.73 21.39 7.14
C ALA A 246 -36.05 22.70 6.38
N LEU A 247 -35.01 23.37 5.86
CA LEU A 247 -35.19 24.57 5.05
C LEU A 247 -35.93 24.25 3.75
N PHE A 248 -35.54 23.19 3.05
CA PHE A 248 -36.17 22.79 1.79
C PHE A 248 -37.59 22.25 1.97
N ASP A 249 -37.89 21.55 3.07
CA ASP A 249 -39.25 21.12 3.43
C ASP A 249 -40.20 22.31 3.59
N VAL A 250 -39.75 23.38 4.27
CA VAL A 250 -40.55 24.61 4.40
C VAL A 250 -40.65 25.32 3.05
N TRP A 251 -39.56 25.37 2.28
CA TRP A 251 -39.51 26.11 1.03
C TRP A 251 -40.42 25.50 -0.05
N ILE A 252 -40.44 24.17 -0.20
CA ILE A 252 -41.33 23.50 -1.15
C ILE A 252 -42.81 23.77 -0.81
N ASP A 253 -43.16 23.78 0.47
CA ASP A 253 -44.52 24.08 0.93
C ASP A 253 -44.91 25.54 0.65
N VAL A 254 -44.01 26.48 0.92
CA VAL A 254 -44.20 27.91 0.57
C VAL A 254 -44.36 28.07 -0.94
N GLN A 255 -43.50 27.43 -1.74
CA GLN A 255 -43.56 27.48 -3.19
C GLN A 255 -44.90 26.94 -3.72
N ARG A 256 -45.36 25.79 -3.19
CA ARG A 256 -46.65 25.19 -3.57
C ARG A 256 -47.83 26.10 -3.22
N ARG A 257 -47.86 26.65 -2.01
CA ARG A 257 -48.91 27.59 -1.57
C ARG A 257 -48.91 28.87 -2.40
N TRP A 258 -47.73 29.42 -2.67
CA TRP A 258 -47.58 30.63 -3.49
C TRP A 258 -48.09 30.40 -4.91
N VAL A 259 -47.70 29.31 -5.58
CA VAL A 259 -48.19 28.98 -6.93
C VAL A 259 -49.71 28.77 -6.95
N TYR A 260 -50.26 28.13 -5.92
CA TYR A 260 -51.70 27.93 -5.78
C TYR A 260 -52.46 29.26 -5.62
N LEU A 261 -52.00 30.14 -4.72
CA LEU A 261 -52.57 31.47 -4.52
C LEU A 261 -52.45 32.33 -5.78
N GLU A 262 -51.28 32.35 -6.41
CA GLU A 262 -51.08 33.09 -7.66
C GLU A 262 -52.01 32.60 -8.76
N GLY A 263 -52.21 31.28 -8.90
CA GLY A 263 -53.16 30.70 -9.84
C GLY A 263 -54.62 31.11 -9.56
N LEU A 264 -55.02 31.21 -8.29
CA LEU A 264 -56.36 31.67 -7.90
C LEU A 264 -56.57 33.17 -8.21
N PHE A 265 -55.62 34.02 -7.78
CA PHE A 265 -55.74 35.47 -7.95
C PHE A 265 -55.53 35.94 -9.39
N SER A 266 -54.70 35.24 -10.19
CA SER A 266 -54.53 35.56 -11.62
C SER A 266 -55.64 35.01 -12.52
N GLY A 267 -56.32 33.92 -12.12
CA GLY A 267 -57.36 33.27 -12.90
C GLY A 267 -58.77 33.89 -12.77
N SER A 268 -59.02 34.68 -11.73
CA SER A 268 -60.35 35.29 -11.50
C SER A 268 -60.27 36.71 -10.96
N ALA A 269 -60.60 37.69 -11.81
CA ALA A 269 -60.71 39.10 -11.44
C ALA A 269 -61.77 39.37 -10.34
N ASP A 270 -62.75 38.48 -10.23
CA ASP A 270 -63.81 38.56 -9.21
C ASP A 270 -63.32 38.18 -7.80
N ILE A 271 -62.30 37.33 -7.66
CA ILE A 271 -61.76 36.94 -6.34
C ILE A 271 -60.86 38.02 -5.77
N ALA A 272 -60.02 38.65 -6.61
CA ALA A 272 -59.17 39.77 -6.22
C ALA A 272 -59.97 41.02 -5.78
N THR A 273 -61.22 41.17 -6.26
CA THR A 273 -62.11 42.27 -5.87
C THR A 273 -62.94 41.96 -4.62
N LEU A 274 -63.14 40.69 -4.27
CA LEU A 274 -63.88 40.25 -3.08
C LEU A 274 -63.03 40.15 -1.80
N LEU A 275 -61.70 39.99 -1.91
CA LEU A 275 -60.76 39.91 -0.78
C LEU A 275 -59.63 40.95 -0.89
N PRO A 276 -59.93 42.26 -0.84
CA PRO A 276 -58.97 43.32 -1.14
C PRO A 276 -57.82 43.46 -0.14
N THR A 277 -57.90 42.86 1.05
CA THR A 277 -56.84 42.88 2.08
C THR A 277 -55.88 41.68 2.02
N GLU A 278 -56.23 40.60 1.31
CA GLU A 278 -55.37 39.41 1.13
C GLU A 278 -54.85 39.23 -0.30
N SER A 279 -55.25 40.13 -1.21
CA SER A 279 -54.81 40.19 -2.62
C SER A 279 -53.47 40.89 -2.79
#